data_AF-A0A519XTG1-F1
#
_entry.id   AF-A0A519XTG1-F1
#
_cell.length_a   1.000
_cell.length_b   1.000
_cell.length_c   1.000
_cell.angle_alpha   90.00
_cell.angle_beta   90.00
_cell.angle_gamma   90.00
#
_symmetry.space_group_name_H-M   'P 1'
#
loop_
_entity.id
_entity.type
_entity.pdbx_description
1 polymer ?
#
loop_
_entity_poly.entity_id
_entity_poly.type
_entity_poly.pdbx_seq_one_letter_code
_entity_poly.pdbx_strand_id
1 'polypeptide(L)'
;IVMVSAESEKPVELQRLPLAQDKVYFKIECDFRDRRDVATFFYSLDGKTWLPVGGPLKMAYTLPHFMGYRFGLFNYATERPGGYVDVDYFHFEDHLAK
;
A
#
# COMPACT_ATOMS: atom_id res chain seq x y z
N ILE A 1 -5.11 2.76 10.62
CA ILE A 1 -4.78 2.46 9.20
C ILE A 1 -5.19 3.66 8.35
N VAL A 2 -4.30 4.17 7.51
CA VAL A 2 -4.56 5.33 6.65
C VAL A 2 -4.14 4.99 5.23
N MET A 3 -4.97 5.32 4.26
CA MET A 3 -4.62 5.25 2.84
C MET A 3 -4.50 6.66 2.29
N VAL A 4 -3.36 6.96 1.69
CA VAL A 4 -3.04 8.27 1.10
C VAL A 4 -2.72 8.05 -0.37
N SER A 5 -3.41 8.76 -1.27
CA SER A 5 -3.05 8.81 -2.69
C SER A 5 -2.10 9.98 -2.93
N ALA A 6 -1.05 9.71 -3.70
CA ALA A 6 -0.11 10.70 -4.21
C ALA A 6 -0.19 10.82 -5.74
N GLU A 7 -1.36 10.52 -6.34
CA GLU A 7 -1.59 10.66 -7.78
C GLU A 7 -1.61 12.12 -8.24
N SER A 8 -1.86 13.05 -7.31
CA SER A 8 -1.71 14.49 -7.54
C SER A 8 -0.46 15.03 -6.85
N GLU A 9 -0.06 16.26 -7.16
CA GLU A 9 1.09 16.93 -6.51
C GLU A 9 0.95 17.02 -4.99
N LYS A 10 -0.28 16.96 -4.46
CA LYS A 10 -0.56 16.97 -3.04
C LYS A 10 -1.09 15.60 -2.60
N PRO A 11 -0.53 15.01 -1.53
CA PRO A 11 -1.09 13.79 -0.95
C PRO A 11 -2.52 14.02 -0.46
N VAL A 12 -3.42 13.10 -0.78
CA VAL A 12 -4.83 13.12 -0.35
C VAL A 12 -5.11 11.89 0.48
N GLU A 13 -5.58 12.09 1.72
CA GLU A 13 -6.10 11.00 2.54
C GLU A 13 -7.42 10.50 1.95
N LEU A 14 -7.44 9.25 1.47
CA LEU A 14 -8.63 8.63 0.89
C LEU A 14 -9.49 7.93 1.95
N GLN A 15 -8.85 7.38 2.99
CA GLN A 15 -9.54 6.66 4.05
C GLN A 15 -8.68 6.60 5.32
N ARG A 16 -9.34 6.69 6.47
CA ARG A 16 -8.75 6.48 7.79
C ARG A 16 -9.64 5.59 8.64
N LEU A 17 -9.02 4.59 9.24
CA LEU A 17 -9.65 3.60 10.10
C LEU A 17 -8.91 3.51 11.43
N PRO A 18 -9.61 3.43 12.57
CA PRO A 18 -8.98 3.18 13.85
C PRO A 18 -8.29 1.82 13.84
N LEU A 19 -7.19 1.69 14.60
CA LEU A 19 -6.51 0.43 14.86
C LEU A 19 -6.38 0.28 16.37
N ALA A 20 -6.94 -0.80 16.92
CA ALA A 20 -7.01 -1.04 18.36
C ALA A 20 -6.16 -2.26 18.79
N GLN A 21 -5.15 -2.61 17.99
CA GLN A 21 -4.29 -3.77 18.18
C GLN A 21 -2.89 -3.50 17.60
N ASP A 22 -1.91 -4.31 18.02
CA ASP A 22 -0.50 -4.08 17.68
C ASP A 22 -0.07 -4.72 16.36
N LYS A 23 -0.86 -5.66 15.84
CA LYS A 23 -0.57 -6.37 14.58
C LYS A 23 -1.55 -5.95 13.48
N VAL A 24 -1.02 -5.71 12.29
CA VAL A 24 -1.81 -5.44 11.08
C VAL A 24 -1.08 -6.01 9.88
N TYR A 25 -1.83 -6.47 8.87
CA TYR A 25 -1.28 -6.94 7.62
C TYR A 25 -1.73 -6.03 6.48
N PHE A 26 -0.85 -5.83 5.51
CA PHE A 26 -1.13 -5.05 4.30
C PHE A 26 -0.91 -5.92 3.07
N LYS A 27 -1.76 -5.71 2.07
CA LYS A 27 -1.65 -6.36 0.75
C LYS A 27 -1.90 -5.33 -0.33
N ILE A 28 -1.19 -5.48 -1.43
CA ILE A 28 -1.40 -4.74 -2.66
C ILE A 28 -1.53 -5.76 -3.80
N GLU A 29 -2.53 -5.59 -4.63
CA GLU A 29 -2.73 -6.38 -5.84
C GLU A 29 -2.47 -5.49 -7.04
N CYS A 30 -1.58 -5.91 -7.94
CA CYS A 30 -1.23 -5.17 -9.14
C CYS A 30 -1.71 -5.92 -10.39
N ASP A 31 -2.66 -5.33 -11.11
CA ASP A 31 -3.15 -5.86 -12.37
C ASP A 31 -2.46 -5.16 -13.55
N PHE A 32 -1.51 -5.86 -14.15
CA PHE A 32 -0.77 -5.41 -15.35
C PHE A 32 -1.29 -6.05 -16.64
N ARG A 33 -2.30 -6.94 -16.57
CA ARG A 33 -2.86 -7.62 -17.76
C ARG A 33 -3.43 -6.58 -18.71
N ASP A 34 -3.22 -6.79 -20.00
CA ASP A 34 -3.73 -5.90 -21.06
C ASP A 34 -3.41 -4.41 -20.85
N ARG A 35 -2.27 -4.12 -20.20
CA ARG A 35 -1.84 -2.75 -19.83
C ARG A 35 -2.86 -2.02 -18.94
N ARG A 36 -3.57 -2.78 -18.10
CA ARG A 36 -4.53 -2.22 -17.16
C ARG A 36 -3.83 -1.32 -16.15
N ASP A 37 -2.63 -1.67 -15.70
CA ASP A 37 -1.77 -0.86 -14.82
C ASP A 37 -2.54 -0.29 -13.62
N VAL A 38 -3.27 -1.14 -12.89
CA VAL A 38 -4.06 -0.74 -11.71
C VAL A 38 -3.59 -1.49 -10.48
N ALA A 39 -3.35 -0.76 -9.39
CA ALA A 39 -3.07 -1.35 -8.08
C ALA A 39 -4.25 -1.13 -7.12
N THR A 40 -4.60 -2.17 -6.36
CA THR A 40 -5.65 -2.13 -5.33
C THR A 40 -5.07 -2.52 -3.98
N PHE A 41 -5.46 -1.80 -2.92
CA PHE A 41 -4.85 -1.92 -1.60
C PHE A 41 -5.84 -2.53 -0.61
N PHE A 42 -5.31 -3.39 0.26
CA PHE A 42 -6.08 -4.10 1.26
C PHE A 42 -5.34 -4.11 2.59
N TYR A 43 -6.11 -4.29 3.67
CA TYR A 43 -5.58 -4.58 4.99
C TYR A 43 -6.27 -5.82 5.57
N SER A 44 -5.65 -6.42 6.57
CA SER A 44 -6.24 -7.49 7.37
C SER A 44 -5.88 -7.29 8.84
N LEU A 45 -6.83 -7.57 9.72
CA LEU A 45 -6.64 -7.52 11.18
C LEU A 45 -6.37 -8.92 11.77
N ASP A 46 -6.70 -9.98 11.04
CA ASP A 46 -6.58 -11.38 11.48
C ASP A 46 -5.60 -12.20 10.61
N GLY A 47 -5.09 -11.61 9.51
CA GLY A 47 -4.20 -12.26 8.54
C GLY A 47 -4.94 -13.22 7.59
N LYS A 48 -6.28 -13.25 7.62
CA LYS A 48 -7.12 -14.19 6.87
C LYS A 48 -8.15 -13.45 6.02
N THR A 49 -8.85 -12.50 6.63
CA THR A 49 -9.88 -11.69 6.00
C THR A 49 -9.27 -10.40 5.50
N TRP A 50 -9.33 -10.18 4.18
CA TRP A 50 -8.79 -8.99 3.53
C TRP A 50 -9.90 -8.02 3.16
N LEU A 51 -9.77 -6.77 3.62
CA LEU A 51 -10.71 -5.69 3.33
C LEU A 51 -10.04 -4.63 2.48
N PRO A 52 -10.70 -4.10 1.43
CA PRO A 52 -10.13 -3.02 0.62
C PRO A 52 -10.00 -1.74 1.44
N VAL A 53 -9.04 -0.90 1.07
CA VAL A 53 -8.85 0.42 1.68
C VAL A 53 -8.50 1.47 0.62
N GLY A 54 -9.20 2.61 0.67
CA GLY A 54 -9.07 3.70 -0.29
C GLY A 54 -9.63 3.37 -1.67
N GLY A 55 -8.94 3.84 -2.72
CA GLY A 55 -9.30 3.64 -4.11
C GLY A 55 -8.16 3.00 -4.93
N PRO A 56 -8.44 2.58 -6.17
CA PRO A 56 -7.42 2.02 -7.06
C PRO A 56 -6.42 3.10 -7.47
N LEU A 57 -5.13 2.75 -7.51
CA LEU A 57 -4.08 3.57 -8.12
C LEU A 57 -3.99 3.23 -9.61
N LYS A 58 -4.17 4.22 -10.49
CA LYS A 58 -3.85 4.07 -11.91
C LYS A 58 -2.35 4.38 -12.10
N MET A 59 -1.56 3.33 -12.29
CA MET A 59 -0.10 3.45 -12.42
C MET A 59 0.28 4.14 -13.74
N ALA A 60 1.26 5.04 -13.66
CA ALA A 60 1.79 5.78 -14.80
C ALA A 60 3.32 5.65 -14.86
N TYR A 61 3.85 5.22 -16.00
CA TYR A 61 5.30 5.20 -16.23
C TYR A 61 5.76 6.55 -16.76
N THR A 62 6.48 7.32 -15.93
CA THR A 62 6.92 8.68 -16.26
C THR A 62 8.45 8.79 -16.33
N LEU A 63 8.92 9.67 -17.21
CA LEU A 63 10.35 9.88 -17.46
C LEU A 63 11.18 10.45 -16.29
N PRO A 64 10.64 11.29 -15.37
CA PRO A 64 11.45 11.87 -14.29
C PRO A 64 12.13 10.83 -13.38
N HIS A 65 11.48 9.68 -13.16
CA HIS A 65 12.06 8.59 -12.36
C HIS A 65 12.66 7.47 -13.21
N PHE A 66 12.17 7.25 -14.44
CA PHE A 66 12.64 6.20 -15.37
C PHE A 66 12.81 4.82 -14.70
N MET A 67 11.85 4.44 -13.86
CA MET A 67 11.84 3.17 -13.14
C MET A 67 10.44 2.59 -13.10
N GLY A 68 10.33 1.27 -13.21
CA GLY A 68 9.08 0.57 -12.93
C GLY A 68 8.64 0.74 -11.48
N TYR A 69 7.35 0.54 -11.22
CA TYR A 69 6.81 0.53 -9.86
C TYR A 69 7.49 -0.54 -9.00
N ARG A 70 7.67 -0.24 -7.71
CA ARG A 70 8.28 -1.13 -6.72
C ARG A 70 7.43 -1.14 -5.46
N PHE A 71 7.43 -2.28 -4.76
CA PHE A 71 6.92 -2.34 -3.40
C PHE A 71 7.93 -1.68 -2.45
N GLY A 72 7.42 -0.93 -1.47
CA GLY A 72 8.24 -0.23 -0.51
C GLY A 72 7.63 -0.33 0.89
N LEU A 73 8.46 -0.75 1.84
CA LEU A 73 8.18 -0.65 3.28
C LEU A 73 8.99 0.54 3.80
N PHE A 74 8.31 1.45 4.51
CA PHE A 74 8.94 2.66 5.03
C PHE A 74 8.43 2.97 6.44
N ASN A 75 9.32 3.54 7.26
CA ASN A 75 9.00 4.09 8.57
C ASN A 75 9.83 5.36 8.76
N TYR A 76 9.17 6.48 9.05
CA TYR A 76 9.81 7.77 9.29
C TYR A 76 9.02 8.57 10.33
N ALA A 77 9.70 9.46 11.04
CA ALA A 77 9.09 10.35 12.01
C ALA A 77 8.92 11.76 11.45
N THR A 78 7.78 12.40 11.70
CA THR A 78 7.51 13.81 11.36
C THR A 78 7.73 14.77 12.52
N GLU A 79 7.71 14.26 13.77
CA GLU A 79 7.81 15.08 14.99
C GLU A 79 9.01 14.71 15.85
N ARG A 80 9.11 13.45 16.30
CA ARG A 80 10.17 12.98 17.20
C ARG A 80 10.74 11.65 16.72
N PRO A 81 12.07 11.54 16.50
CA PRO A 81 12.70 10.28 16.14
C PRO A 81 12.76 9.31 17.32
N GLY A 82 12.98 8.02 17.03
CA GLY A 82 13.17 6.96 18.04
C GLY A 82 12.09 5.85 18.02
N GLY A 83 10.99 6.05 17.30
CA GLY A 83 10.00 5.00 17.04
C GLY A 83 10.51 3.96 16.04
N TYR A 84 9.99 2.74 16.13
CA TYR A 84 10.33 1.63 15.24
C TYR A 84 9.07 0.86 14.85
N VAL A 85 9.20 0.02 13.82
CA VAL A 85 8.19 -0.96 13.41
C VAL A 85 8.91 -2.29 13.19
N ASP A 86 8.28 -3.38 13.63
CA ASP A 86 8.78 -4.73 13.37
C ASP A 86 8.03 -5.31 12.17
N VAL A 87 8.77 -5.60 11.09
CA VAL A 87 8.22 -6.25 9.90
C VAL A 87 8.59 -7.73 9.94
N ASP A 88 7.61 -8.57 10.24
CA ASP A 88 7.77 -10.02 10.38
C ASP A 88 8.13 -10.68 9.04
N TYR A 89 7.42 -10.32 7.97
CA TYR A 89 7.67 -10.87 6.63
C TYR A 89 7.17 -9.96 5.51
N PHE A 90 7.68 -10.22 4.30
CA PHE A 90 7.13 -9.75 3.04
C PHE A 90 6.89 -10.97 2.14
N HIS A 91 5.63 -11.22 1.77
CA HIS A 91 5.25 -12.31 0.88
C HIS A 91 4.87 -11.76 -0.50
N PHE A 92 5.26 -12.49 -1.53
CA PHE A 92 4.96 -12.17 -2.93
C PHE A 92 4.34 -13.38 -3.61
N GLU A 93 3.24 -13.15 -4.31
CA GLU A 93 2.59 -14.11 -5.18
C GLU A 93 2.50 -13.51 -6.59
N ASP A 94 2.74 -14.33 -7.61
CA ASP A 94 2.74 -13.95 -9.02
C ASP A 94 1.35 -14.01 -9.67
N HIS A 95 0.32 -14.16 -8.85
CA HIS A 95 -1.08 -14.24 -9.26
C HIS A 95 -1.95 -13.37 -8.35
N LEU A 96 -3.09 -12.94 -8.89
CA LEU A 96 -4.12 -12.27 -8.10
C LEU A 96 -4.82 -13.30 -7.21
N ALA A 97 -5.23 -12.88 -6.02
CA ALA A 97 -6.07 -13.71 -5.16
C ALA A 97 -7.34 -14.14 -5.93
N LYS A 98 -7.71 -15.42 -5.77
CA LYS A 98 -8.91 -15.99 -6.38
C LYS A 98 -10.19 -15.54 -5.68
#